data_AF-A0A2V2YLX4-F1
#
_entry.id   AF-A0A2V2YLX4-F1
#
_cell.length_a   1.000
_cell.length_b   1.000
_cell.length_c   1.000
_cell.angle_alpha   90.00
_cell.angle_beta   90.00
_cell.angle_gamma   90.00
#
_symmetry.space_group_name_H-M   'P 1'
#
loop_
_entity.id
_entity.type
_entity.pdbx_description
1 polymer ?
#
loop_
_entity_poly.entity_id
_entity_poly.type
_entity_poly.pdbx_seq_one_letter_code
_entity_poly.pdbx_strand_id
1 'polypeptide(L)'
;MSEYPHVYDVKMDLYQDWLNTVQEVFRGSGSPLPEDLTDEEVSIAYFLQTAPSEEAAEQLAASNEKRLRTIQQTILDRIDDVIAPDIHKRTGYEGTQYHFQWVYQQGEHIVENHSQYRIPL
;
A
#
# COMPACT_ATOMS: atom_id res chain seq x y z
N MET A 1 -16.78 1.09 -4.70
CA MET A 1 -17.16 2.28 -3.90
C MET A 1 -17.99 1.77 -2.74
N SER A 2 -17.47 1.82 -1.51
CA SER A 2 -18.22 1.37 -0.31
C SER A 2 -19.33 2.37 -0.02
N GLU A 3 -20.58 1.89 0.10
CA GLU A 3 -21.79 2.69 0.37
C GLU A 3 -21.99 3.04 1.86
N TYR A 4 -20.95 2.91 2.69
CA TYR A 4 -20.99 3.31 4.10
C TYR A 4 -20.19 4.60 4.30
N PRO A 5 -20.82 5.71 4.72
CA PRO A 5 -20.07 6.89 5.13
C PRO A 5 -19.33 6.55 6.42
N HIS A 6 -18.03 6.27 6.31
CA HIS A 6 -17.15 6.23 7.47
C HIS A 6 -17.24 7.59 8.19
N VAL A 7 -17.19 7.56 9.52
CA VAL A 7 -17.15 8.80 10.32
C VAL A 7 -15.86 9.59 10.03
N TYR A 8 -14.85 8.88 9.52
CA TYR A 8 -13.53 9.37 9.22
C TYR A 8 -13.27 9.54 7.72
N ASP A 9 -12.51 10.58 7.38
CA ASP A 9 -12.02 10.83 6.02
C ASP A 9 -10.68 10.09 5.85
N VAL A 10 -10.67 9.05 5.01
CA VAL A 10 -9.53 8.15 4.83
C VAL A 10 -8.97 8.28 3.41
N LYS A 11 -7.68 8.64 3.32
CA LYS A 11 -6.90 8.60 2.07
C LYS A 11 -5.92 7.43 2.14
N MET A 12 -5.95 6.58 1.12
CA MET A 12 -5.10 5.39 1.03
C MET A 12 -5.12 4.82 -0.38
N ASP A 13 -3.94 4.52 -0.92
CA ASP A 13 -3.77 3.67 -2.11
C ASP A 13 -2.51 2.82 -1.96
N LEU A 14 -2.64 1.70 -1.25
CA LEU A 14 -1.49 0.87 -0.87
C LEU A 14 -0.80 0.24 -2.08
N TYR A 15 -1.56 -0.02 -3.15
CA TYR A 15 -0.98 -0.60 -4.37
C TYR A 15 -0.19 0.46 -5.14
N GLN A 16 -0.73 1.68 -5.27
CA GLN A 16 0.01 2.77 -5.89
C GLN A 16 1.27 3.13 -5.11
N ASP A 17 1.21 3.15 -3.78
CA ASP A 17 2.37 3.40 -2.93
C ASP A 17 3.49 2.36 -3.15
N TRP A 18 3.10 1.09 -3.29
CA TRP A 18 4.02 0.01 -3.62
C TRP A 18 4.62 0.19 -5.03
N LEU A 19 3.80 0.50 -6.04
CA LEU A 19 4.27 0.75 -7.41
C LEU A 19 5.26 1.92 -7.48
N ASN A 20 4.97 3.02 -6.78
CA ASN A 20 5.87 4.16 -6.68
C ASN A 20 7.22 3.73 -6.09
N THR A 21 7.20 2.89 -5.05
CA THR A 21 8.43 2.35 -4.46
C THR A 21 9.19 1.46 -5.44
N VAL A 22 8.50 0.59 -6.18
CA VAL A 22 9.10 -0.24 -7.23
C VAL A 22 9.80 0.63 -8.28
N GLN A 23 9.14 1.68 -8.77
CA GLN A 23 9.72 2.60 -9.74
C GLN A 23 10.98 3.28 -9.19
N GLU A 24 10.98 3.72 -7.93
CA GLU A 24 12.16 4.30 -7.30
C GLU A 24 13.30 3.27 -7.16
N VAL A 25 13.01 2.00 -6.90
CA VAL A 25 14.02 0.93 -6.85
C VAL A 25 14.71 0.78 -8.20
N PHE A 26 13.94 0.70 -9.30
CA PHE A 26 14.50 0.64 -10.65
C PHE A 26 15.28 1.90 -11.04
N ARG A 27 14.80 3.08 -10.65
CA ARG A 27 15.53 4.35 -10.86
C ARG A 27 16.85 4.35 -10.10
N GLY A 28 16.84 3.93 -8.84
CA GLY A 28 18.02 3.82 -7.98
C GLY A 28 19.02 2.77 -8.42
N SER A 29 18.59 1.72 -9.12
CA SER A 29 19.47 0.69 -9.68
C SER A 29 20.15 1.09 -11.00
N GLY A 30 19.85 2.29 -11.53
CA GLY A 30 20.39 2.78 -12.81
C GLY A 30 19.70 2.17 -14.04
N SER A 31 18.52 1.58 -13.88
CA SER A 31 17.72 1.01 -14.97
C SER A 31 16.24 1.40 -14.76
N PRO A 32 15.91 2.70 -14.89
CA PRO A 32 14.54 3.16 -14.66
C PRO A 32 13.57 2.49 -15.63
N LEU A 33 12.37 2.17 -15.14
CA LEU A 33 11.28 1.74 -15.99
C LEU A 33 10.78 2.90 -16.87
N PRO A 34 10.27 2.62 -18.09
CA PRO A 34 9.59 3.62 -18.90
C PRO A 34 8.41 4.28 -18.15
N GLU A 35 8.21 5.58 -18.36
CA GLU A 35 7.15 6.35 -17.68
C GLU A 35 5.74 6.07 -18.21
N ASP A 36 5.63 5.44 -19.38
CA ASP A 36 4.38 5.11 -20.06
C ASP A 36 3.86 3.70 -19.72
N LEU A 37 4.58 2.94 -18.88
CA LEU A 37 4.11 1.65 -18.41
C LEU A 37 2.85 1.80 -17.56
N THR A 38 1.93 0.86 -17.76
CA THR A 38 0.78 0.66 -16.88
C THR A 38 1.20 0.08 -15.53
N ASP A 39 0.34 0.24 -14.53
CA ASP A 39 0.52 -0.33 -13.18
C ASP A 39 0.79 -1.85 -13.21
N GLU A 40 0.09 -2.56 -14.11
CA GLU A 40 0.27 -4.00 -14.32
C GLU A 40 1.68 -4.30 -14.85
N GLU A 41 2.13 -3.59 -15.88
CA GLU A 41 3.46 -3.77 -16.47
C GLU A 41 4.59 -3.44 -15.48
N VAL A 42 4.42 -2.39 -14.65
CA VAL A 42 5.38 -2.05 -13.58
C VAL A 42 5.49 -3.19 -12.56
N SER A 43 4.35 -3.75 -12.15
CA SER A 43 4.28 -4.86 -11.19
C SER A 43 4.93 -6.13 -11.74
N ILE A 44 4.63 -6.48 -13.00
CA ILE A 44 5.23 -7.64 -13.69
C ILE A 44 6.75 -7.44 -13.83
N ALA A 45 7.20 -6.26 -14.25
CA ALA A 45 8.62 -5.94 -14.40
C ALA A 45 9.40 -6.14 -13.09
N TYR A 46 8.81 -5.79 -11.95
CA TYR A 46 9.40 -6.05 -10.64
C TYR A 46 9.60 -7.55 -10.38
N PHE A 47 8.55 -8.36 -10.55
CA PHE A 47 8.64 -9.79 -10.28
C PHE A 47 9.51 -10.55 -11.29
N LEU A 48 9.60 -10.09 -12.54
CA LEU A 48 10.50 -10.65 -13.55
C LEU A 48 11.98 -10.65 -13.14
N GLN A 49 12.39 -9.79 -12.20
CA GLN A 49 13.77 -9.81 -11.69
C GLN A 49 14.12 -11.11 -10.96
N THR A 50 13.12 -11.84 -10.46
CA THR A 50 13.33 -13.03 -9.61
C THR A 50 12.48 -14.24 -9.98
N ALA A 51 11.39 -14.03 -10.74
CA ALA A 51 10.51 -15.09 -11.16
C ALA A 51 11.17 -16.03 -12.18
N PRO A 52 10.82 -17.32 -12.20
CA PRO A 52 11.39 -18.29 -13.13
C PRO A 52 10.85 -18.17 -14.56
N SER A 53 9.74 -17.46 -14.75
CA SER A 53 9.09 -17.22 -16.03
C SER A 53 8.22 -15.98 -15.97
N GLU A 54 7.82 -15.48 -17.13
CA GLU A 54 6.86 -14.38 -17.29
C GLU A 54 5.49 -14.73 -16.69
N GLU A 55 4.94 -15.91 -16.99
CA GLU A 55 3.69 -16.40 -16.40
C GLU A 55 3.75 -16.41 -14.85
N ALA A 56 4.89 -16.81 -14.28
CA ALA A 56 5.07 -16.77 -12.82
C ALA A 56 5.13 -15.34 -12.29
N ALA A 57 5.74 -14.40 -13.03
CA ALA A 57 5.77 -12.99 -12.66
C ALA A 57 4.36 -12.36 -12.70
N GLU A 58 3.56 -12.66 -13.72
CA GLU A 58 2.16 -12.24 -13.83
C GLU A 58 1.32 -12.74 -12.65
N GLN A 59 1.46 -14.02 -12.29
CA GLN A 59 0.75 -14.60 -11.14
C GLN A 59 1.15 -13.92 -9.83
N LEU A 60 2.45 -13.64 -9.65
CA LEU A 60 2.95 -12.93 -8.46
C LEU A 60 2.45 -11.48 -8.43
N ALA A 61 2.45 -10.78 -9.56
CA ALA A 61 1.92 -9.42 -9.69
C ALA A 61 0.44 -9.36 -9.29
N ALA A 62 -0.39 -10.21 -9.89
CA ALA A 62 -1.82 -10.28 -9.58
C ALA A 62 -2.09 -10.66 -8.12
N SER A 63 -1.30 -11.61 -7.57
CA SER A 63 -1.41 -12.01 -6.16
C SER A 63 -1.03 -10.87 -5.21
N ASN A 64 0.02 -10.10 -5.52
CA ASN A 64 0.45 -8.98 -4.70
C ASN A 64 -0.56 -7.82 -4.73
N GLU A 65 -1.08 -7.48 -5.92
CA GLU A 65 -2.15 -6.48 -6.05
C GLU A 65 -3.36 -6.88 -5.20
N LYS A 66 -3.83 -8.13 -5.35
CA LYS A 66 -4.96 -8.64 -4.57
C LYS A 66 -4.69 -8.57 -3.06
N ARG A 67 -3.47 -8.91 -2.61
CA ARG A 67 -3.05 -8.82 -1.21
C ARG A 67 -3.16 -7.40 -0.69
N LEU A 68 -2.55 -6.42 -1.37
CA LEU A 68 -2.55 -5.02 -0.95
C LEU A 68 -3.95 -4.41 -0.94
N ARG A 69 -4.77 -4.71 -1.96
CA ARG A 69 -6.18 -4.29 -2.00
C ARG A 69 -7.01 -4.92 -0.87
N THR A 70 -6.74 -6.18 -0.51
CA THR A 70 -7.41 -6.84 0.62
C THR A 70 -7.05 -6.19 1.95
N ILE A 71 -5.78 -5.85 2.15
CA ILE A 71 -5.32 -5.12 3.35
C ILE A 71 -5.99 -3.75 3.42
N GLN A 72 -5.99 -3.00 2.31
CA GLN A 72 -6.66 -1.71 2.19
C GLN A 72 -8.14 -1.81 2.59
N GLN A 73 -8.86 -2.78 2.01
CA GLN A 73 -10.27 -2.99 2.34
C GLN A 73 -10.46 -3.33 3.83
N THR A 74 -9.57 -4.15 4.40
CA THR A 74 -9.61 -4.49 5.83
C THR A 74 -9.41 -3.26 6.72
N ILE A 75 -8.51 -2.33 6.36
CA ILE A 75 -8.33 -1.08 7.11
C ILE A 75 -9.59 -0.22 7.03
N LEU A 76 -10.17 -0.08 5.84
CA LEU A 76 -11.41 0.69 5.64
C LEU A 76 -12.58 0.09 6.44
N ASP A 77 -12.79 -1.23 6.33
CA ASP A 77 -13.87 -1.93 7.03
C ASP A 77 -13.75 -1.86 8.56
N ARG A 78 -12.53 -1.64 9.07
CA ARG A 78 -12.21 -1.63 10.50
C ARG A 78 -11.81 -0.25 11.02
N ILE A 79 -11.97 0.81 10.22
CA ILE A 79 -11.50 2.15 10.58
C ILE A 79 -12.23 2.67 11.81
N ASP A 80 -13.56 2.52 11.83
CA ASP A 80 -14.41 3.13 12.85
C ASP A 80 -14.35 2.37 14.20
N ASP A 81 -14.17 1.05 14.16
CA ASP A 81 -14.34 0.19 15.35
C ASP A 81 -13.03 -0.34 15.94
N VAL A 82 -11.94 -0.40 15.15
CA VAL A 82 -10.65 -0.92 15.62
C VAL A 82 -9.53 0.10 15.42
N ILE A 83 -9.34 0.58 14.19
CA ILE A 83 -8.11 1.29 13.82
C ILE A 83 -8.07 2.69 14.43
N ALA A 84 -9.09 3.54 14.21
CA ALA A 84 -9.13 4.89 14.78
C ALA A 84 -9.11 4.89 16.33
N PRO A 85 -9.89 4.05 17.04
CA PRO A 85 -9.79 3.94 18.49
C PRO A 85 -8.38 3.55 18.98
N ASP A 86 -7.68 2.63 18.30
CA ASP A 86 -6.32 2.25 18.68
C ASP A 86 -5.32 3.38 18.41
N ILE A 87 -5.44 4.08 17.28
CA ILE A 87 -4.64 5.27 16.95
C ILE A 87 -4.80 6.32 18.04
N HIS A 88 -6.04 6.70 18.37
CA HIS A 88 -6.33 7.68 19.42
C HIS A 88 -5.69 7.27 20.75
N LYS A 89 -5.84 6.00 21.14
CA LYS A 89 -5.30 5.48 22.40
C LYS A 89 -3.77 5.49 22.44
N ARG A 90 -3.10 5.14 21.34
CA ARG A 90 -1.63 4.95 21.31
C ARG A 90 -0.85 6.22 20.98
N THR A 91 -1.46 7.15 20.25
CA THR A 91 -0.77 8.36 19.75
C THR A 91 -1.32 9.64 20.35
N GLY A 92 -2.54 9.62 20.92
CA GLY A 92 -3.24 10.83 21.36
C GLY A 92 -3.77 11.70 20.22
N TYR A 93 -3.70 11.22 18.97
CA TYR A 93 -4.33 11.90 17.83
C TYR A 93 -5.85 11.94 18.01
N GLU A 94 -6.49 13.09 17.80
CA GLU A 94 -7.95 13.28 17.95
C GLU A 94 -8.62 13.76 16.64
N GLY A 95 -7.86 13.79 15.54
CA GLY A 95 -8.38 14.22 14.24
C GLY A 95 -9.27 13.18 13.58
N THR A 96 -10.03 13.60 12.57
CA THR A 96 -10.93 12.74 11.80
C THR A 96 -10.40 12.39 10.41
N GLN A 97 -9.18 12.80 10.10
CA GLN A 97 -8.55 12.59 8.80
C GLN A 97 -7.38 11.62 8.95
N TYR A 98 -7.39 10.56 8.16
CA TYR A 98 -6.34 9.55 8.14
C TYR A 98 -5.74 9.45 6.76
N HIS A 99 -4.41 9.42 6.71
CA HIS A 99 -3.68 9.18 5.47
C HIS A 99 -2.74 8.00 5.68
N PHE A 100 -3.16 6.83 5.21
CA PHE A 100 -2.37 5.61 5.27
C PHE A 100 -1.53 5.49 4.02
N GLN A 101 -0.25 5.16 4.22
CA GLN A 101 0.72 4.98 3.16
C GLN A 101 1.48 3.68 3.36
N TRP A 102 1.60 2.87 2.31
CA TRP A 102 2.52 1.72 2.31
C TRP A 102 3.97 2.20 2.16
N VAL A 103 4.88 1.66 2.97
CA VAL A 103 6.31 1.99 2.92
C VAL A 103 7.18 0.74 3.13
N TYR A 104 8.38 0.76 2.57
CA TYR A 104 9.41 -0.25 2.81
C TYR A 104 10.54 0.31 3.68
N GLN A 105 10.56 -0.01 4.98
CA GLN A 105 11.56 0.46 5.95
C GLN A 105 11.91 -0.66 6.94
N GLN A 106 12.94 -1.46 6.63
CA GLN A 106 13.28 -2.68 7.40
C GLN A 106 12.16 -3.74 7.38
N GLY A 107 11.34 -3.73 6.33
CA GLY A 107 10.13 -4.54 6.22
C GLY A 107 9.01 -3.74 5.57
N GLU A 108 7.90 -4.41 5.26
CA GLU A 108 6.69 -3.76 4.80
C GLU A 108 5.90 -3.18 5.98
N HIS A 109 5.51 -1.92 5.85
CA HIS A 109 4.70 -1.24 6.86
C HIS A 109 3.61 -0.40 6.19
N ILE A 110 2.51 -0.21 6.91
CA ILE A 110 1.54 0.84 6.61
C ILE A 110 1.66 1.88 7.72
N VAL A 111 1.91 3.12 7.33
CA VAL A 111 2.07 4.26 8.24
C VAL A 111 0.90 5.20 8.06
N GLU A 112 0.32 5.64 9.16
CA GLU A 112 -0.63 6.75 9.15
C GLU A 112 0.10 8.07 9.38
N ASN A 113 0.00 8.99 8.42
CA ASN A 113 0.87 10.16 8.33
C ASN A 113 0.59 11.24 9.39
N HIS A 114 -0.64 11.38 9.89
CA HIS A 114 -0.97 12.42 10.87
C HIS A 114 -0.60 12.03 12.31
N SER A 115 -0.76 10.76 12.67
CA SER A 115 -0.53 10.20 14.00
C SER A 115 0.81 9.45 14.12
N GLN A 116 1.47 9.20 12.99
CA GLN A 116 2.68 8.36 12.89
C GLN A 116 2.47 6.91 13.37
N TYR A 117 1.21 6.48 13.43
CA TYR A 117 0.84 5.11 13.76
C TYR A 117 1.36 4.12 12.71
N ARG A 118 1.80 2.94 13.14
CA ARG A 118 2.39 1.92 12.26
C ARG A 118 1.67 0.58 12.40
N ILE A 119 1.28 0.02 11.26
CA ILE A 119 0.77 -1.35 11.12
C ILE A 119 1.86 -2.18 10.41
N PRO A 120 2.49 -3.15 11.08
CA PRO A 120 3.39 -4.09 10.42
C PRO A 120 2.60 -5.06 9.54
N LEU A 121 3.16 -5.43 8.38
CA LEU A 121 2.60 -6.40 7.45
C LEU A 121 3.33 -7.75 7.49
#